data_AF-A0A2E5EK63-F1
#
_entry.id   AF-A0A2E5EK63-F1
#
_cell.length_a   1.000
_cell.length_b   1.000
_cell.length_c   1.000
_cell.angle_alpha   90.00
_cell.angle_beta   90.00
_cell.angle_gamma   90.00
#
_symmetry.space_group_name_H-M   'P 1'
#
loop_
_entity.id
_entity.type
_entity.pdbx_description
1 polymer ?
#
loop_
_entity_poly.entity_id
_entity_poly.type
_entity_poly.pdbx_seq_one_letter_code
_entity_poly.pdbx_strand_id
1 'polypeptide(L)'
;MLTSGELTGIRAGGVGHLALPASLELLSQTLSRSKVKLLSPFDNLVIQRKRLQTLFDFDFQIECYLPAAKRRYGYFALPVIWNGRLAARMDCKAARKESLLHVNHLALEPWLKKTDAFLKALEKEMKSFMRFNNCERIHVHRTAPASVKSGLRV
;
A
#
# COMPACT_ATOMS: atom_id res chain seq x y z
N MET A 1 -25.47 -5.71 -22.68
CA MET A 1 -24.73 -5.12 -21.54
C MET A 1 -24.60 -3.61 -21.68
N LEU A 2 -23.83 -3.07 -22.63
CA LEU A 2 -23.71 -1.60 -22.82
C LEU A 2 -25.00 -0.94 -23.34
N THR A 3 -25.56 -1.46 -24.43
CA THR A 3 -26.82 -0.97 -25.02
C THR A 3 -28.04 -1.22 -24.14
N SER A 4 -27.94 -2.17 -23.21
CA SER A 4 -28.99 -2.50 -22.23
C SER A 4 -28.85 -1.73 -20.90
N GLY A 5 -27.85 -0.84 -20.76
CA GLY A 5 -27.65 -0.02 -19.57
C GLY A 5 -27.05 -0.75 -18.35
N GLU A 6 -26.72 -2.04 -18.48
CA GLU A 6 -26.11 -2.84 -17.40
C GLU A 6 -24.67 -2.42 -17.09
N LEU A 7 -23.96 -1.94 -18.11
CA LEU A 7 -22.63 -1.36 -17.99
C LEU A 7 -22.65 0.07 -18.52
N THR A 8 -21.83 0.92 -17.92
CA THR A 8 -21.56 2.27 -18.39
C THR A 8 -20.08 2.46 -18.70
N GLY A 9 -19.79 3.23 -19.74
CA GLY A 9 -18.43 3.57 -20.13
C GLY A 9 -17.91 4.74 -19.29
N ILE A 10 -16.71 4.60 -18.75
CA ILE A 10 -16.01 5.68 -18.03
C ILE A 10 -14.60 5.86 -18.59
N ARG A 11 -13.99 7.01 -18.32
CA ARG A 11 -12.58 7.27 -18.62
C ARG A 11 -11.82 7.56 -17.33
N ALA A 12 -10.75 6.84 -17.07
CA ALA A 12 -9.87 7.04 -15.92
C ALA A 12 -8.40 6.88 -16.34
N GLY A 13 -7.52 7.78 -15.90
CA GLY A 13 -6.12 7.77 -16.32
C GLY A 13 -5.92 7.85 -17.84
N GLY A 14 -6.83 8.51 -18.56
CA GLY A 14 -6.82 8.61 -20.02
C GLY A 14 -7.32 7.36 -20.77
N VAL A 15 -7.61 6.26 -20.08
CA VAL A 15 -8.02 4.97 -20.64
C VAL A 15 -9.53 4.74 -20.42
N GLY A 16 -10.18 4.11 -21.41
CA GLY A 16 -11.59 3.72 -21.30
C GLY A 16 -11.78 2.46 -20.46
N HIS A 17 -12.78 2.46 -19.58
CA HIS A 17 -13.17 1.33 -18.75
C HIS A 17 -14.68 1.13 -18.77
N LEU A 18 -15.12 -0.06 -18.37
CA LEU A 18 -16.52 -0.38 -18.10
C LEU A 18 -16.74 -0.48 -16.60
N ALA A 19 -17.85 0.07 -16.13
CA ALA A 19 -18.27 0.00 -14.74
C ALA A 19 -19.76 -0.34 -14.65
N LEU A 20 -20.17 -0.89 -13.51
CA LEU A 20 -21.59 -0.96 -13.17
C LEU A 20 -22.08 0.46 -12.85
N PRO A 21 -23.24 0.91 -13.35
CA PRO A 21 -23.78 2.24 -13.05
C PRO A 21 -23.85 2.53 -11.54
N ALA A 22 -24.27 1.55 -10.74
CA ALA A 22 -24.32 1.67 -9.27
C ALA A 22 -22.94 1.93 -8.63
N SER A 23 -21.84 1.50 -9.25
CA SER A 23 -20.49 1.80 -8.74
C SER A 23 -20.13 3.28 -8.84
N LEU A 24 -20.82 4.06 -9.69
CA LEU A 24 -20.59 5.51 -9.80
C LEU A 24 -21.13 6.27 -8.59
N GLU A 25 -22.05 5.70 -7.82
CA GLU A 25 -22.51 6.26 -6.55
C GLU A 25 -21.36 6.37 -5.53
N LEU A 26 -20.30 5.58 -5.68
CA LEU A 26 -19.11 5.70 -4.83
C LEU A 26 -18.35 7.01 -5.06
N LEU A 27 -18.53 7.67 -6.22
CA LEU A 27 -17.85 8.93 -6.53
C LEU A 27 -18.38 10.11 -5.71
N SER A 28 -19.64 10.06 -5.25
CA SER A 28 -20.22 11.08 -4.39
C SER A 28 -19.89 10.87 -2.90
N GLN A 29 -19.29 9.74 -2.54
CA GLN A 29 -18.93 9.44 -1.17
C GLN A 29 -17.60 10.09 -0.78
N THR A 30 -17.57 10.71 0.40
CA THR A 30 -16.31 11.19 0.99
C THR A 30 -15.51 10.02 1.53
N LEU A 31 -14.32 9.81 0.96
CA LEU A 31 -13.35 8.87 1.51
C LEU A 31 -12.94 9.28 2.93
N SER A 32 -12.87 8.32 3.85
CA SER A 32 -12.26 8.51 5.16
C SER A 32 -10.74 8.69 5.00
N ARG A 33 -10.29 9.92 4.78
CA ARG A 33 -8.89 10.31 4.51
C ARG A 33 -8.04 10.40 5.78
N SER A 34 -8.08 9.37 6.62
CA SER A 34 -7.21 9.31 7.80
C SER A 34 -6.60 7.93 8.06
N LYS A 35 -7.04 6.90 7.33
CA LYS A 35 -6.60 5.52 7.55
C LYS A 35 -5.45 5.15 6.62
N VAL A 36 -4.50 4.41 7.15
CA VAL A 36 -3.49 3.68 6.39
C VAL A 36 -3.98 2.25 6.19
N LYS A 37 -3.68 1.67 5.03
CA LYS A 37 -3.83 0.23 4.77
C LYS A 37 -2.59 -0.35 4.13
N LEU A 38 -2.23 -1.55 4.56
CA LEU A 38 -1.18 -2.37 3.98
C LEU A 38 -1.83 -3.32 2.98
N LEU A 39 -1.42 -3.24 1.72
CA LEU A 39 -1.99 -4.04 0.65
C LEU A 39 -1.09 -5.25 0.37
N SER A 40 -1.72 -6.41 0.16
CA SER A 40 -1.01 -7.56 -0.38
C SER A 40 -0.54 -7.24 -1.81
N PRO A 41 0.61 -7.76 -2.26
CA PRO A 41 0.97 -7.75 -3.68
C PRO A 41 -0.09 -8.41 -4.59
N PHE A 42 -0.95 -9.25 -3.99
CA PHE A 42 -2.07 -9.94 -4.66
C PHE A 42 -3.43 -9.27 -4.41
N ASP A 43 -3.47 -8.08 -3.79
CA ASP A 43 -4.69 -7.30 -3.66
C ASP A 43 -5.22 -6.91 -5.05
N ASN A 44 -6.56 -6.89 -5.23
CA ASN A 44 -7.19 -6.55 -6.52
C ASN A 44 -6.81 -5.15 -7.03
N LEU A 45 -6.45 -4.22 -6.14
CA LEU A 45 -5.92 -2.91 -6.52
C LEU A 45 -4.50 -3.02 -7.10
N VAL A 46 -3.69 -3.95 -6.58
CA VAL A 46 -2.25 -4.02 -6.82
C VAL A 46 -1.88 -4.99 -7.95
N ILE A 47 -2.56 -6.14 -8.03
CA ILE A 47 -2.20 -7.27 -8.90
C ILE A 47 -2.13 -6.89 -10.39
N GLN A 48 -2.93 -5.89 -10.81
CA GLN A 48 -2.93 -5.34 -12.17
C GLN A 48 -1.93 -4.18 -12.31
N ARG A 49 -0.63 -4.49 -12.44
CA ARG A 49 0.45 -3.49 -12.47
C ARG A 49 0.24 -2.34 -13.45
N LYS A 50 -0.18 -2.63 -14.69
CA LYS A 50 -0.40 -1.58 -15.71
C LYS A 50 -1.47 -0.59 -15.24
N ARG A 51 -2.57 -1.10 -14.67
CA ARG A 51 -3.66 -0.28 -14.14
C ARG A 51 -3.19 0.52 -12.91
N LEU A 52 -2.40 -0.09 -12.03
CA LEU A 52 -1.82 0.58 -10.87
C LEU A 52 -0.94 1.76 -11.29
N GLN A 53 -0.07 1.56 -12.29
CA GLN A 53 0.76 2.62 -12.85
C GLN A 53 -0.09 3.72 -13.50
N THR A 54 -1.06 3.37 -14.35
CA THR A 54 -1.90 4.35 -15.06
C THR A 54 -2.78 5.18 -14.13
N LEU A 55 -3.37 4.56 -13.09
CA LEU A 55 -4.33 5.24 -12.21
C LEU A 55 -3.69 5.92 -11.00
N PHE A 56 -2.56 5.41 -10.51
CA PHE A 56 -1.94 5.86 -9.27
C PHE A 56 -0.49 6.34 -9.42
N ASP A 57 0.08 6.29 -10.63
CA ASP A 57 1.49 6.59 -10.90
C ASP A 57 2.44 5.84 -9.96
N PHE A 58 2.17 4.54 -9.78
CA PHE A 58 2.87 3.71 -8.81
C PHE A 58 3.47 2.47 -9.46
N ASP A 59 4.77 2.56 -9.75
CA ASP A 59 5.51 1.45 -10.35
C ASP A 59 5.83 0.41 -9.28
N PHE A 60 5.11 -0.70 -9.31
CA PHE A 60 5.26 -1.77 -8.32
C PHE A 60 5.34 -3.13 -8.98
N GLN A 61 6.31 -3.91 -8.51
CA GLN A 61 6.48 -5.30 -8.82
C GLN A 61 6.87 -6.02 -7.54
N ILE A 62 6.30 -7.20 -7.30
CA ILE A 62 6.81 -8.09 -6.28
C ILE A 62 8.20 -8.60 -6.68
N GLU A 63 9.17 -8.46 -5.78
CA GLU A 63 10.58 -8.75 -6.08
C GLU A 63 11.03 -10.12 -5.53
N CYS A 64 10.10 -10.98 -5.12
CA CYS A 64 10.41 -12.31 -4.58
C CYS A 64 11.15 -13.20 -5.61
N TYR A 65 10.85 -13.00 -6.89
CA TYR A 65 11.49 -13.68 -8.02
C TYR A 65 12.85 -13.07 -8.41
N LEU A 66 13.20 -11.90 -7.87
CA LEU A 66 14.50 -11.28 -8.14
C LEU A 66 15.56 -11.83 -7.16
N PRO A 67 16.81 -12.01 -7.60
CA PRO A 67 17.94 -12.22 -6.70
C PRO A 67 18.05 -11.10 -5.68
N ALA A 68 18.48 -11.40 -4.45
CA ALA A 68 18.51 -10.44 -3.34
C ALA A 68 19.20 -9.11 -3.70
N ALA A 69 20.32 -9.15 -4.42
CA ALA A 69 21.08 -7.97 -4.83
C ALA A 69 20.38 -7.07 -5.86
N LYS A 70 19.36 -7.58 -6.58
CA LYS A 70 18.59 -6.82 -7.58
C LYS A 70 17.29 -6.22 -7.03
N ARG A 71 16.97 -6.49 -5.76
CA ARG A 71 15.74 -6.00 -5.10
C ARG A 71 15.92 -4.54 -4.74
N ARG A 72 14.93 -3.70 -5.06
CA ARG A 72 14.91 -2.27 -4.71
C ARG A 72 14.18 -2.04 -3.39
N TYR A 73 13.08 -2.76 -3.17
CA TYR A 73 12.21 -2.55 -2.02
C TYR A 73 12.24 -3.71 -1.03
N GLY A 74 12.36 -4.95 -1.52
CA GLY A 74 12.46 -6.13 -0.67
C GLY A 74 11.73 -7.34 -1.23
N TYR A 75 11.87 -8.49 -0.57
CA TYR A 75 11.37 -9.77 -1.06
C TYR A 75 9.85 -9.79 -1.26
N PHE A 76 9.10 -9.26 -0.30
CA PHE A 76 7.65 -9.24 -0.30
C PHE A 76 7.14 -7.88 0.19
N ALA A 77 7.51 -6.81 -0.53
CA ALA A 77 7.13 -5.46 -0.17
C ALA A 77 5.61 -5.26 -0.33
N LEU A 78 4.97 -4.77 0.73
CA LEU A 78 3.56 -4.41 0.79
C LEU A 78 3.39 -2.94 0.36
N PRO A 79 2.58 -2.62 -0.66
CA PRO A 79 2.17 -1.24 -0.91
C PRO A 79 1.35 -0.69 0.24
N VAL A 80 1.62 0.56 0.63
CA VAL A 80 0.94 1.24 1.73
C VAL A 80 0.12 2.39 1.16
N ILE A 81 -1.21 2.32 1.32
CA ILE A 81 -2.12 3.37 0.87
C ILE A 81 -2.49 4.28 2.04
N TRP A 82 -2.45 5.58 1.81
CA TRP A 82 -2.89 6.61 2.76
C TRP A 82 -3.59 7.72 2.00
N ASN A 83 -4.78 8.11 2.46
CA ASN A 83 -5.57 9.19 1.86
C ASN A 83 -5.83 9.01 0.35
N GLY A 84 -6.08 7.75 -0.07
CA GLY A 84 -6.35 7.41 -1.47
C GLY A 84 -5.14 7.41 -2.38
N ARG A 85 -3.91 7.56 -1.84
CA ARG A 85 -2.66 7.53 -2.61
C ARG A 85 -1.69 6.51 -2.02
N LEU A 86 -0.94 5.84 -2.90
CA LEU A 86 0.11 4.89 -2.49
C LEU A 86 1.31 5.68 -2.00
N ALA A 87 1.52 5.65 -0.68
CA ALA A 87 2.39 6.57 0.05
C ALA A 87 3.71 5.92 0.49
N ALA A 88 3.78 4.59 0.54
CA ALA A 88 5.00 3.87 0.85
C ALA A 88 4.99 2.43 0.31
N ARG A 89 6.13 1.77 0.43
CA ARG A 89 6.35 0.33 0.24
C ARG A 89 7.04 -0.21 1.50
N MET A 90 6.53 -1.31 2.04
CA MET A 90 7.04 -1.90 3.29
C MET A 90 7.36 -3.38 3.11
N ASP A 91 8.64 -3.74 3.11
CA ASP A 91 9.07 -5.13 3.21
C ASP A 91 9.15 -5.54 4.68
N CYS A 92 8.43 -6.59 5.04
CA CYS A 92 8.40 -7.09 6.41
C CYS A 92 8.33 -8.61 6.50
N LYS A 93 8.80 -9.15 7.62
CA LYS A 93 8.76 -10.57 7.95
C LYS A 93 8.35 -10.76 9.40
N ALA A 94 7.33 -11.59 9.63
CA ALA A 94 6.89 -11.96 10.96
C ALA A 94 7.69 -13.17 11.49
N ALA A 95 8.49 -12.97 12.53
CA ALA A 95 9.11 -14.02 13.31
C ALA A 95 8.17 -14.41 14.46
N ARG A 96 7.12 -15.19 14.13
CA ARG A 96 6.01 -15.49 15.04
C ARG A 96 6.43 -16.20 16.33
N LYS A 97 7.48 -17.04 16.26
CA LYS A 97 8.03 -17.71 17.45
C LYS A 97 8.61 -16.72 18.47
N GLU A 98 9.15 -15.60 18.01
CA GLU A 98 9.73 -14.55 18.85
C GLU A 98 8.75 -13.40 19.12
N SER A 99 7.52 -13.51 18.60
CA SER A 99 6.50 -12.44 18.60
C SER A 99 7.06 -11.10 18.07
N LEU A 100 7.89 -11.16 17.02
CA LEU A 100 8.62 -10.02 16.48
C LEU A 100 8.32 -9.82 14.98
N LEU A 101 7.84 -8.63 14.62
CA LEU A 101 7.72 -8.20 13.24
C LEU A 101 8.96 -7.41 12.82
N HIS A 102 9.74 -7.96 11.91
CA HIS A 102 10.82 -7.23 11.25
C HIS A 102 10.27 -6.44 10.08
N VAL A 103 10.43 -5.11 10.11
CA VAL A 103 10.28 -4.25 8.93
C VAL A 103 11.67 -4.05 8.35
N ASN A 104 12.01 -4.85 7.35
CA ASN A 104 13.33 -4.82 6.73
C ASN A 104 13.56 -3.49 6.01
N HIS A 105 12.51 -2.94 5.40
CA HIS A 105 12.59 -1.68 4.68
C HIS A 105 11.23 -0.99 4.60
N LEU A 106 11.17 0.26 5.04
CA LEU A 106 10.04 1.16 4.84
C LEU A 106 10.46 2.30 3.89
N ALA A 107 10.04 2.23 2.64
CA ALA A 107 10.32 3.23 1.61
C ALA A 107 9.12 4.15 1.41
N LEU A 108 9.25 5.43 1.73
CA LEU A 108 8.24 6.46 1.49
C LEU A 108 8.32 6.98 0.06
N GLU A 109 7.18 7.33 -0.52
CA GLU A 109 7.17 7.97 -1.84
C GLU A 109 7.70 9.41 -1.78
N PRO A 110 8.42 9.90 -2.81
CA PRO A 110 9.00 11.25 -2.82
C PRO A 110 8.00 12.40 -2.66
N TRP A 111 6.74 12.17 -3.07
CA TRP A 111 5.67 13.15 -2.97
C TRP A 111 5.15 13.32 -1.54
N LEU A 112 5.42 12.37 -0.65
CA LEU A 112 4.89 12.38 0.72
C LEU A 112 5.59 13.45 1.57
N LYS A 113 4.94 14.59 1.76
CA LYS A 113 5.45 15.70 2.59
C LYS A 113 5.00 15.63 4.05
N LYS A 114 3.79 15.15 4.30
CA LYS A 114 3.18 15.06 5.64
C LYS A 114 3.62 13.77 6.37
N THR A 115 4.94 13.56 6.47
CA THR A 115 5.52 12.31 6.95
C THR A 115 5.09 11.98 8.38
N ASP A 116 5.08 12.94 9.31
CA ASP A 116 4.69 12.69 10.71
C ASP A 116 3.23 12.23 10.84
N ALA A 117 2.33 12.88 10.10
CA ALA A 117 0.92 12.50 10.09
C ALA A 117 0.72 11.10 9.48
N PHE A 118 1.46 10.78 8.42
CA PHE A 118 1.46 9.45 7.83
C PHE A 118 1.98 8.40 8.81
N LEU A 119 3.12 8.63 9.46
CA LEU A 119 3.72 7.69 10.40
C LEU A 119 2.81 7.43 11.60
N LYS A 120 2.14 8.45 12.13
CA LYS A 120 1.15 8.29 13.21
C LYS A 120 -0.03 7.42 12.77
N ALA A 121 -0.51 7.60 11.54
CA ALA A 121 -1.58 6.77 10.99
C ALA A 121 -1.11 5.33 10.69
N LEU A 122 0.13 5.19 10.22
CA LEU A 122 0.78 3.90 9.96
C LEU A 122 0.95 3.12 11.27
N GLU A 123 1.41 3.76 12.35
CA GLU A 123 1.54 3.13 13.68
C GLU A 123 0.23 2.49 14.13
N LYS A 124 -0.91 3.17 13.93
CA LYS A 124 -2.24 2.63 14.24
C LYS A 124 -2.59 1.39 13.40
N GLU A 125 -2.26 1.40 12.11
CA GLU A 125 -2.48 0.24 11.24
C GLU A 125 -1.53 -0.92 11.59
N MET A 126 -0.28 -0.61 11.94
CA MET A 126 0.72 -1.60 12.36
C MET A 126 0.27 -2.37 13.59
N LYS A 127 -0.41 -1.74 14.56
CA LYS A 127 -0.99 -2.45 15.73
C LYS A 127 -1.96 -3.55 15.31
N SER A 128 -2.84 -3.26 14.34
CA SER A 128 -3.77 -4.26 13.78
C SER A 128 -3.04 -5.34 12.99
N PHE A 129 -2.06 -4.94 12.17
CA PHE A 129 -1.29 -5.86 11.34
C PHE A 129 -0.39 -6.80 12.15
N MET A 130 0.20 -6.32 13.23
CA MET A 130 1.00 -7.12 14.16
C MET A 130 0.15 -8.13 14.91
N ARG A 131 -1.05 -7.72 15.36
CA ARG A 131 -2.03 -8.66 15.95
C ARG A 131 -2.41 -9.77 14.97
N PHE A 132 -2.70 -9.41 13.72
CA PHE A 132 -2.98 -10.39 12.67
C PHE A 132 -1.81 -11.37 12.43
N ASN A 133 -0.57 -10.92 12.61
CA ASN A 133 0.62 -11.73 12.43
C ASN A 133 1.13 -12.40 13.72
N ASN A 134 0.41 -12.34 14.84
CA ASN A 134 0.86 -12.83 16.15
C ASN A 134 2.23 -12.27 16.55
N CYS A 135 2.41 -10.96 16.41
CA CYS A 135 3.61 -10.24 16.84
C CYS A 135 3.24 -9.15 17.85
N GLU A 136 4.04 -8.99 18.89
CA GLU A 136 3.89 -7.96 19.93
C GLU A 136 4.94 -6.86 19.79
N ARG A 137 6.11 -7.21 19.27
CA ARG A 137 7.22 -6.27 19.08
C ARG A 137 7.45 -6.02 17.60
N ILE A 138 7.97 -4.84 17.29
CA ILE A 138 8.36 -4.43 15.95
C ILE A 138 9.80 -3.94 15.96
N HIS A 139 10.55 -4.31 14.93
CA HIS A 139 11.88 -3.77 14.70
C HIS A 139 12.00 -3.28 13.26
N VAL A 140 12.32 -2.00 13.09
CA VAL A 140 12.52 -1.38 11.77
C VAL A 140 14.01 -1.29 11.48
N HIS A 141 14.47 -2.03 10.48
CA HIS A 141 15.88 -2.09 10.11
C HIS A 141 16.33 -0.90 9.28
N ARG A 142 15.49 -0.47 8.33
CA ARG A 142 15.81 0.62 7.40
C ARG A 142 14.58 1.40 6.97
N THR A 143 14.76 2.71 6.82
CA THR A 143 13.82 3.61 6.15
C THR A 143 14.45 4.25 4.91
N ALA A 144 13.63 4.60 3.94
CA ALA A 144 14.01 5.47 2.83
C ALA A 144 12.95 6.59 2.72
N PRO A 145 13.34 7.87 2.88
CA PRO A 145 14.69 8.36 3.16
C PRO A 145 15.16 8.03 4.59
N ALA A 146 16.48 7.90 4.78
CA ALA A 146 17.09 7.50 6.06
C ALA A 146 16.89 8.51 7.20
N SER A 147 16.58 9.78 6.87
CA SER A 147 16.24 10.82 7.83
C SER A 147 14.92 10.56 8.56
N VAL A 148 14.08 9.67 8.04
CA VAL A 148 12.83 9.27 8.67
C VAL A 148 13.15 8.36 9.85
N LYS A 149 13.07 8.92 11.06
CA LYS A 149 12.92 8.11 12.26
C LYS A 149 11.56 7.45 12.15
N SER A 150 11.51 6.13 11.94
CA SER A 150 10.25 5.42 11.72
C SER A 150 9.20 5.72 12.79
N GLY A 151 9.64 5.99 14.03
CA GLY A 151 8.76 6.36 15.14
C GLY A 151 7.80 5.23 15.55
N LEU A 152 7.79 4.13 14.79
CA LEU A 152 7.01 2.92 15.01
C LEU A 152 7.47 2.27 16.31
N ARG A 153 6.79 2.65 17.37
CA ARG A 153 6.85 2.05 18.70
C ARG A 153 5.48 1.47 18.96
N VAL A 154 5.42 0.22 19.38
CA VAL A 154 4.19 -0.36 19.92
C VAL A 154 4.25 -0.21 21.42
#